data_AF-A0A949VX86-F1
#
_entry.id   AF-A0A949VX86-F1
#
_cell.length_a   1.000
_cell.length_b   1.000
_cell.length_c   1.000
_cell.angle_alpha   90.00
_cell.angle_beta   90.00
_cell.angle_gamma   90.00
#
_symmetry.space_group_name_H-M   'P 1'
#
loop_
_entity.id
_entity.type
_entity.pdbx_description
1 polymer ?
#
loop_
_entity_poly.entity_id
_entity_poly.type
_entity_poly.pdbx_seq_one_letter_code
_entity_poly.pdbx_strand_id
1 'polypeptide(L)'
;MQDSLSAVLNPVQVQVALSLASGASLSQAARSSGAGRTTIYTWLKENPAFSAAVEQAKAEYVSTLRDRVRQLSAKALDTLDAILDDPSLHASVRLKAALAVLNRPHFPDQGWHLPEKINQPEKEEALENLAQLEFSHRQVLYAKSVLANTTTAANDSPEPASPASGRQTPTVQSDSLHRQTGTQPHTSGQKTQPVRSTPRPGRNEPCPCGSGLKFKRCCLNKPQFAFTAATP
;
A
#
# COMPACT_ATOMS: atom_id res chain seq x y z
N MET A 1 -6.86 19.02 10.20
CA MET A 1 -8.11 18.62 9.52
C MET A 1 -9.13 19.76 9.53
N GLN A 2 -9.55 20.25 10.69
CA GLN A 2 -10.60 21.26 10.80
C GLN A 2 -10.22 22.61 10.14
N ASP A 3 -8.98 23.06 10.34
CA ASP A 3 -8.47 24.35 9.82
C ASP A 3 -8.37 24.39 8.28
N SER A 4 -8.01 23.27 7.64
CA SER A 4 -7.92 23.16 6.18
C SER A 4 -9.30 23.12 5.51
N LEU A 5 -10.30 22.56 6.18
CA LEU A 5 -11.68 22.47 5.68
C LEU A 5 -12.46 23.77 5.90
N SER A 6 -12.19 24.50 6.98
CA SER A 6 -12.83 25.79 7.29
C SER A 6 -12.44 26.93 6.36
N ALA A 7 -11.39 26.78 5.56
CA ALA A 7 -10.98 27.78 4.57
C ALA A 7 -11.94 27.87 3.36
N VAL A 8 -12.67 26.79 3.08
CA VAL A 8 -13.53 26.66 1.88
C VAL A 8 -15.00 26.44 2.24
N LEU A 9 -15.29 25.89 3.42
CA LEU A 9 -16.63 25.50 3.84
C LEU A 9 -17.12 26.28 5.06
N ASN A 10 -18.43 26.47 5.14
CA ASN A 10 -19.08 27.01 6.33
C ASN A 10 -18.91 26.04 7.52
N PRO A 11 -18.81 26.52 8.78
CA PRO A 11 -18.71 25.66 9.97
C PRO A 11 -19.75 24.53 10.06
N VAL A 12 -21.00 24.76 9.63
CA VAL A 12 -22.04 23.71 9.59
C VAL A 12 -21.68 22.62 8.60
N GLN A 13 -21.18 22.99 7.41
CA GLN A 13 -20.71 22.05 6.40
C GLN A 13 -19.50 21.26 6.89
N VAL A 14 -18.53 21.92 7.55
CA VAL A 14 -17.37 21.24 8.15
C VAL A 14 -17.85 20.21 9.18
N GLN A 15 -18.78 20.57 10.06
CA GLN A 15 -19.32 19.67 11.07
C GLN A 15 -20.04 18.45 10.44
N VAL A 16 -20.83 18.67 9.39
CA VAL A 16 -21.47 17.57 8.64
C VAL A 16 -20.42 16.68 7.98
N ALA A 17 -19.41 17.25 7.32
CA ALA A 17 -18.39 16.50 6.62
C ALA A 17 -17.60 15.59 7.57
N LEU A 18 -17.18 16.11 8.73
CA LEU A 18 -16.52 15.34 9.78
C LEU A 18 -17.42 14.24 10.35
N SER A 19 -18.71 14.54 10.57
CA SER A 19 -19.67 13.55 11.05
C SER A 19 -19.81 12.38 10.08
N LEU A 20 -19.97 12.67 8.78
CA LEU A 20 -20.05 11.66 7.73
C LEU A 20 -18.75 10.86 7.60
N ALA A 21 -17.59 11.52 7.73
CA ALA A 21 -16.29 10.86 7.69
C ALA A 21 -16.12 9.82 8.80
N SER A 22 -16.62 10.10 10.01
CA SER A 22 -16.60 9.15 11.13
C SER A 22 -17.61 8.00 11.00
N GLY A 23 -18.43 7.97 9.94
CA GLY A 23 -19.40 6.90 9.66
C GLY A 23 -20.84 7.20 10.09
N ALA A 24 -21.16 8.44 10.48
CA ALA A 24 -22.54 8.81 10.80
C ALA A 24 -23.45 8.76 9.55
N SER A 25 -24.72 8.39 9.76
CA SER A 25 -25.71 8.47 8.68
C SER A 25 -26.10 9.93 8.37
N LEU A 26 -26.67 10.18 7.18
CA LEU A 26 -27.19 11.51 6.81
C LEU A 26 -28.21 12.05 7.84
N SER A 27 -29.07 11.19 8.37
CA SER A 27 -30.06 11.56 9.39
C SER A 27 -29.40 11.90 10.75
N GLN A 28 -28.26 11.30 11.06
CA GLN A 28 -27.50 11.60 12.27
C GLN A 28 -26.71 12.90 12.11
N ALA A 29 -26.07 13.11 10.95
CA ALA A 29 -25.36 14.34 10.63
C ALA A 29 -26.32 15.55 10.54
N ALA A 30 -27.53 15.37 10.01
CA ALA A 30 -28.58 16.40 10.02
C ALA A 30 -28.97 16.82 11.43
N ARG A 31 -29.22 15.84 12.32
CA ARG A 31 -29.58 16.11 13.72
C ARG A 31 -28.47 16.79 14.49
N SER A 32 -27.21 16.42 14.28
CA SER A 32 -26.07 16.99 15.01
C SER A 32 -25.70 18.40 14.54
N SER A 33 -25.90 18.71 13.26
CA SER A 33 -25.55 20.01 12.65
C SER A 33 -26.71 21.02 12.59
N GLY A 34 -27.95 20.57 12.80
CA GLY A 34 -29.14 21.38 12.61
C GLY A 34 -29.51 21.61 11.13
N ALA A 35 -28.76 21.05 10.18
CA ALA A 35 -29.05 21.15 8.75
C ALA A 35 -30.14 20.15 8.33
N GLY A 36 -30.96 20.54 7.35
CA GLY A 36 -31.96 19.64 6.76
C GLY A 36 -31.30 18.46 6.02
N ARG A 37 -31.85 17.25 6.15
CA ARG A 37 -31.34 16.06 5.46
C ARG A 37 -31.28 16.25 3.93
N THR A 38 -32.31 16.87 3.35
CA THR A 38 -32.36 17.18 1.92
C THR A 38 -31.26 18.17 1.54
N THR A 39 -31.00 19.17 2.38
CA THR A 39 -29.92 20.15 2.19
C THR A 39 -28.55 19.48 2.12
N ILE A 40 -28.27 18.54 3.03
CA ILE A 40 -27.01 17.79 3.02
C ILE A 40 -26.89 16.95 1.74
N TYR A 41 -27.98 16.32 1.30
CA TYR A 41 -27.99 15.58 0.04
C TYR A 41 -27.70 16.48 -1.17
N THR A 42 -28.33 17.66 -1.23
CA THR A 42 -28.07 18.66 -2.28
C THR A 42 -26.61 19.10 -2.26
N TRP A 43 -26.02 19.37 -1.09
CA TRP A 43 -24.60 19.73 -0.99
C TRP A 43 -23.68 18.61 -1.51
N LEU A 44 -23.96 17.35 -1.18
CA LEU A 44 -23.18 16.21 -1.69
C LEU A 44 -23.23 16.08 -3.22
N LYS A 45 -24.36 16.47 -3.83
CA LYS A 45 -24.59 16.30 -5.27
C LYS A 45 -24.15 17.51 -6.10
N GLU A 46 -24.43 18.71 -5.62
CA GLU A 46 -24.33 19.96 -6.39
C GLU A 46 -23.16 20.85 -5.97
N ASN A 47 -22.53 20.59 -4.83
CA ASN A 47 -21.35 21.33 -4.38
C ASN A 47 -20.09 20.45 -4.41
N PRO A 48 -19.25 20.56 -5.46
CA PRO A 48 -18.03 19.78 -5.60
C PRO A 48 -17.02 20.01 -4.47
N ALA A 49 -16.94 21.23 -3.92
CA ALA A 49 -16.05 21.53 -2.81
C ALA A 49 -16.47 20.78 -1.54
N PHE A 50 -17.79 20.70 -1.29
CA PHE A 50 -18.31 19.94 -0.15
C PHE A 50 -18.12 18.43 -0.30
N SER A 51 -18.41 17.86 -1.48
CA SER A 51 -18.21 16.43 -1.70
C SER A 51 -16.74 16.02 -1.64
N ALA A 52 -15.84 16.82 -2.22
CA ALA A 52 -14.40 16.62 -2.12
C ALA A 52 -13.91 16.67 -0.66
N ALA A 53 -14.40 17.63 0.13
CA ALA A 53 -14.09 17.74 1.55
C ALA A 53 -14.55 16.52 2.35
N VAL A 54 -15.73 15.97 2.06
CA VAL A 54 -16.23 14.74 2.71
C VAL A 54 -15.34 13.55 2.38
N GLU A 55 -14.94 13.38 1.12
CA GLU A 55 -14.06 12.29 0.71
C GLU A 55 -12.65 12.43 1.29
N GLN A 56 -12.11 13.65 1.33
CA GLN A 56 -10.85 13.93 2.01
C GLN A 56 -10.93 13.58 3.51
N ALA A 57 -11.98 14.04 4.20
CA ALA A 57 -12.16 13.75 5.62
C ALA A 57 -12.30 12.24 5.88
N LYS A 58 -13.00 11.50 5.01
CA LYS A 58 -13.06 10.03 5.08
C LYS A 58 -11.67 9.39 4.91
N ALA A 59 -10.90 9.84 3.92
CA ALA A 59 -9.56 9.31 3.68
C ALA A 59 -8.64 9.55 4.89
N GLU A 60 -8.68 10.74 5.48
CA GLU A 60 -7.92 11.06 6.69
C GLU A 60 -8.39 10.22 7.90
N TYR A 61 -9.70 10.02 8.07
CA TYR A 61 -10.23 9.15 9.12
C TYR A 61 -9.76 7.70 8.97
N VAL A 62 -9.80 7.16 7.75
CA VAL A 62 -9.29 5.80 7.44
C VAL A 62 -7.79 5.71 7.70
N SER A 63 -7.01 6.74 7.36
CA SER A 63 -5.58 6.79 7.68
C SER A 63 -5.36 6.72 9.19
N THR A 64 -6.11 7.53 9.95
CA THR A 64 -6.03 7.56 11.42
C THR A 64 -6.38 6.21 12.02
N LEU A 65 -7.42 5.54 11.53
CA LEU A 65 -7.78 4.19 11.96
C LEU A 65 -6.67 3.18 11.66
N ARG A 66 -6.06 3.25 10.47
CA ARG A 66 -4.96 2.37 10.08
C ARG A 66 -3.75 2.56 11.01
N ASP A 67 -3.40 3.79 11.31
CA ASP A 67 -2.29 4.10 12.23
C ASP A 67 -2.59 3.62 13.64
N ARG A 68 -3.83 3.78 14.12
CA ARG A 68 -4.27 3.22 15.40
C ARG A 68 -4.16 1.69 15.45
N VAL A 69 -4.54 1.00 14.38
CA VAL A 69 -4.37 -0.47 14.29
C VAL A 69 -2.90 -0.86 14.35
N ARG A 70 -2.01 -0.13 13.67
CA ARG A 70 -0.55 -0.36 13.74
C ARG A 70 -0.02 -0.14 15.15
N GLN A 71 -0.41 0.94 15.82
CA GLN A 71 -0.02 1.23 17.21
C GLN A 71 -0.51 0.16 18.18
N LEU A 72 -1.76 -0.29 18.05
CA LEU A 72 -2.30 -1.38 18.87
C LEU A 72 -1.56 -2.69 18.63
N SER A 73 -1.20 -2.96 17.37
CA SER A 73 -0.41 -4.14 17.02
C SER A 73 0.99 -4.07 17.65
N ALA A 74 1.67 -2.93 17.60
CA ALA A 74 2.96 -2.72 18.25
C ALA A 74 2.87 -2.94 19.77
N LYS A 75 1.89 -2.30 20.44
CA LYS A 75 1.66 -2.48 21.87
C LYS A 75 1.38 -3.94 22.26
N ALA A 76 0.66 -4.68 21.42
CA ALA A 76 0.41 -6.10 21.64
C ALA A 76 1.69 -6.94 21.54
N LEU A 77 2.59 -6.60 20.61
CA LEU A 77 3.91 -7.23 20.50
C LEU A 77 4.78 -6.91 21.71
N ASP A 78 4.85 -5.65 22.15
CA ASP A 78 5.59 -5.26 23.36
C ASP A 78 5.10 -6.02 24.60
N THR A 79 3.80 -6.25 24.68
CA THR A 79 3.20 -7.04 25.78
C THR A 79 3.61 -8.51 25.70
N LEU A 80 3.67 -9.08 24.50
CA LEU A 80 4.13 -10.47 24.30
C LEU A 80 5.61 -10.61 24.67
N ASP A 81 6.45 -9.64 24.29
CA ASP A 81 7.87 -9.60 24.67
C ASP A 81 8.03 -9.60 26.19
N ALA A 82 7.33 -8.68 26.88
CA ALA A 82 7.35 -8.59 28.34
C ALA A 82 6.91 -9.90 29.03
N ILE A 83 5.91 -10.60 28.48
CA ILE A 83 5.47 -11.90 29.00
C ILE A 83 6.55 -12.97 28.81
N LEU A 84 7.22 -12.98 27.66
CA LEU A 84 8.25 -13.98 27.34
C LEU A 84 9.51 -13.80 28.19
N ASP A 85 9.89 -12.56 28.47
CA ASP A 85 11.09 -12.21 29.22
C ASP A 85 10.93 -12.34 30.74
N ASP A 86 9.69 -12.28 31.27
CA ASP A 86 9.47 -12.32 32.71
C ASP A 86 9.65 -13.75 33.28
N PRO A 87 10.73 -14.02 34.05
CA PRO A 87 10.98 -15.35 34.60
C PRO A 87 10.02 -15.71 35.74
N SER A 88 9.33 -14.72 36.33
CA SER A 88 8.37 -14.92 37.42
C SER A 88 7.03 -15.50 36.94
N LEU A 89 6.71 -15.33 35.65
CA LEU A 89 5.50 -15.89 35.06
C LEU A 89 5.60 -17.40 34.88
N HIS A 90 4.50 -18.08 35.18
CA HIS A 90 4.38 -19.53 35.05
C HIS A 90 4.70 -20.00 33.62
N ALA A 91 5.43 -21.10 33.48
CA ALA A 91 5.92 -21.62 32.19
C ALA A 91 4.81 -21.80 31.15
N SER A 92 3.58 -22.17 31.57
CA SER A 92 2.43 -22.29 30.66
C SER A 92 1.99 -20.96 30.04
N VAL A 93 2.10 -19.84 30.77
CA VAL A 93 1.74 -18.50 30.25
C VAL A 93 2.76 -18.08 29.19
N ARG A 94 4.05 -18.27 29.47
CA ARG A 94 5.14 -18.04 28.51
C ARG A 94 5.02 -18.91 27.27
N LEU A 95 4.72 -20.20 27.44
CA LEU A 95 4.48 -21.11 26.32
C LEU A 95 3.31 -20.66 25.45
N LYS A 96 2.20 -20.19 26.05
CA LYS A 96 1.05 -19.66 25.30
C LYS A 96 1.41 -18.39 24.52
N ALA A 97 2.16 -17.47 25.12
CA ALA A 97 2.64 -16.28 24.43
C ALA A 97 3.56 -16.66 23.25
N ALA A 98 4.48 -17.59 23.45
CA ALA A 98 5.36 -18.10 22.40
C ALA A 98 4.57 -18.74 21.24
N LEU A 99 3.60 -19.60 21.56
CA LEU A 99 2.74 -20.22 20.55
C LEU A 99 1.87 -19.21 19.79
N ALA A 100 1.44 -18.12 20.44
CA ALA A 100 0.68 -17.06 19.77
C ALA A 100 1.54 -16.30 18.74
N VAL A 101 2.83 -16.09 19.03
CA VAL A 101 3.78 -15.50 18.08
C VAL A 101 4.07 -16.46 16.93
N LEU A 102 4.34 -17.72 17.24
CA LEU A 102 4.70 -18.71 16.22
C LEU A 102 3.52 -19.04 15.30
N ASN A 103 2.31 -19.27 15.80
CA ASN A 103 1.17 -19.68 14.97
C ASN A 103 0.47 -18.53 14.22
N ARG A 104 1.11 -17.36 14.09
CA ARG A 104 0.53 -16.24 13.36
C ARG A 104 0.48 -16.59 11.86
N PRO A 105 -0.69 -16.54 11.20
CA PRO A 105 -0.77 -16.78 9.77
C PRO A 105 -0.01 -15.69 9.01
N HIS A 106 0.97 -16.09 8.19
CA HIS A 106 1.69 -15.21 7.28
C HIS A 106 0.86 -15.05 6.00
N PHE A 107 0.53 -13.81 5.66
CA PHE A 107 -0.14 -13.47 4.39
C PHE A 107 0.89 -13.50 3.24
N PRO A 108 0.57 -13.96 2.01
CA PRO A 108 -0.75 -14.31 1.49
C PRO A 108 -1.13 -15.80 1.55
N ASP A 109 -0.16 -16.71 1.60
CA ASP A 109 -0.30 -18.15 1.82
C ASP A 109 1.10 -18.75 1.74
N GLN A 110 1.88 -18.60 2.81
CA GLN A 110 3.02 -19.45 3.02
C GLN A 110 2.79 -20.07 4.39
N GLY A 111 2.66 -21.39 4.43
CA GLY A 111 2.53 -22.13 5.68
C GLY A 111 3.59 -21.71 6.70
N TRP A 112 3.34 -22.04 7.96
CA TRP A 112 4.30 -21.75 9.02
C TRP A 112 5.69 -22.28 8.65
N HIS A 113 6.65 -21.38 8.51
CA HIS A 113 8.06 -21.68 8.34
C HIS A 113 8.82 -20.91 9.41
N LEU A 114 9.80 -21.57 10.03
CA LEU A 114 10.68 -20.92 10.98
C LEU A 114 11.40 -19.77 10.25
N PRO A 115 11.28 -18.51 10.70
CA PRO A 115 11.98 -17.40 10.07
C PRO A 115 13.48 -17.69 9.97
N GLU A 116 14.10 -17.39 8.82
CA GLU A 116 15.55 -17.40 8.72
C GLU A 116 16.12 -16.49 9.81
N LYS A 117 17.25 -16.89 10.41
CA LYS A 117 17.93 -16.03 11.38
C LYS A 117 18.25 -14.71 10.67
N ILE A 118 17.68 -13.62 11.16
CA ILE A 118 18.11 -12.28 10.78
C ILE A 118 19.51 -12.14 11.35
N ASN A 119 20.53 -12.37 10.53
CA ASN A 119 21.88 -11.99 10.89
C ASN A 119 21.83 -10.47 11.09
N GLN A 120 22.12 -10.00 12.31
CA GLN A 120 22.34 -8.58 12.51
C GLN A 120 23.44 -8.18 11.52
N PRO A 121 23.26 -7.12 10.71
CA PRO A 121 24.32 -6.70 9.81
C PRO A 121 25.55 -6.49 10.68
N GLU A 122 26.64 -7.17 10.34
CA GLU A 122 27.89 -6.99 11.04
C GLU A 122 28.22 -5.49 11.02
N LYS A 123 28.85 -4.97 12.08
CA LYS A 123 29.08 -3.53 12.25
C LYS A 123 29.65 -2.86 10.99
N GLU A 124 30.44 -3.61 10.22
CA GLU A 124 31.04 -3.23 8.94
C GLU A 124 30.00 -3.07 7.81
N GLU A 125 29.10 -4.04 7.62
CA GLU A 125 27.99 -3.95 6.66
C GLU A 125 27.04 -2.78 6.99
N ALA A 126 26.80 -2.52 8.27
CA ALA A 126 26.01 -1.37 8.70
C ALA A 126 26.69 -0.03 8.36
N LEU A 127 28.01 0.06 8.54
CA LEU A 127 28.83 1.22 8.17
C LEU A 127 28.84 1.45 6.65
N GLU A 128 28.99 0.38 5.85
CA GLU A 128 28.94 0.44 4.39
C GLU A 128 27.57 0.93 3.89
N ASN A 129 26.49 0.38 4.43
CA ASN A 129 25.13 0.83 4.11
C ASN A 129 24.91 2.31 4.47
N LEU A 130 25.44 2.76 5.60
CA LEU A 130 25.34 4.16 6.04
C LEU A 130 26.14 5.09 5.10
N ALA A 131 27.36 4.71 4.73
CA ALA A 131 28.18 5.44 3.77
C ALA A 131 27.52 5.52 2.37
N GLN A 132 26.87 4.44 1.94
CA GLN A 132 26.13 4.40 0.69
C GLN A 132 24.90 5.31 0.72
N LEU A 133 24.16 5.33 1.82
CA LEU A 133 23.04 6.25 2.03
C LEU A 133 23.49 7.72 2.04
N GLU A 134 24.59 8.04 2.71
CA GLU A 134 25.17 9.39 2.70
C GLU A 134 25.59 9.83 1.30
N PHE A 135 26.20 8.92 0.52
CA PHE A 135 26.56 9.18 -0.86
C PHE A 135 25.33 9.45 -1.73
N SER A 136 24.30 8.61 -1.66
CA SER A 136 23.04 8.79 -2.37
C SER A 136 22.34 10.11 -1.98
N HIS A 137 22.29 10.43 -0.69
CA HIS A 137 21.70 11.67 -0.20
C HIS A 137 22.43 12.89 -0.77
N ARG A 138 23.77 12.89 -0.76
CA ARG A 138 24.60 13.95 -1.34
C ARG A 138 24.34 14.12 -2.84
N GLN A 139 24.18 13.04 -3.60
CA GLN A 139 23.83 13.13 -5.02
C GLN A 139 22.47 13.79 -5.24
N VAL A 140 21.47 13.45 -4.43
CA VAL A 140 20.14 14.09 -4.50
C VAL A 140 20.22 15.57 -4.20
N LEU A 141 21.02 15.98 -3.20
CA LEU A 141 21.23 17.39 -2.89
C LEU A 141 21.91 18.14 -4.05
N TYR A 142 22.92 17.53 -4.68
CA TYR A 142 23.59 18.10 -5.85
C TYR A 142 22.64 18.23 -7.06
N ALA A 143 21.82 17.22 -7.34
CA ALA A 143 20.82 17.28 -8.39
C ALA A 143 19.76 18.37 -8.13
N LYS A 144 19.39 18.59 -6.86
CA LYS A 144 18.49 19.71 -6.47
C LYS A 144 19.14 21.08 -6.68
N SER A 145 20.42 21.26 -6.35
CA SER A 145 21.13 22.52 -6.63
C SER A 145 21.30 22.76 -8.14
N VAL A 146 21.59 21.67 -8.86
CA VAL A 146 21.29 21.42 -10.29
C VAL A 146 20.15 22.27 -10.87
N LEU A 147 18.96 21.78 -10.51
CA LEU A 147 17.66 22.25 -10.98
C LEU A 147 17.33 23.66 -10.49
N ALA A 148 17.71 24.00 -9.25
CA ALA A 148 17.49 25.34 -8.69
C ALA A 148 18.22 26.43 -9.48
N ASN A 149 19.44 26.16 -9.93
CA ASN A 149 20.23 27.13 -10.70
C ASN A 149 19.75 27.27 -12.15
N THR A 150 19.04 26.28 -12.69
CA THR A 150 18.45 26.35 -14.04
C THR A 150 17.12 27.11 -14.11
N THR A 151 16.43 27.30 -12.99
CA THR A 151 15.14 28.01 -12.94
C THR A 151 15.27 29.52 -12.70
N THR A 152 16.46 30.00 -12.33
CA THR A 152 16.75 31.44 -12.15
C THR A 152 17.41 32.08 -13.38
N ALA A 153 17.68 31.32 -14.44
CA ALA A 153 18.29 31.80 -15.69
C ALA A 153 17.29 31.88 -16.87
N ALA A 154 16.07 32.35 -16.59
CA ALA A 154 15.06 32.68 -17.61
C ALA A 154 14.61 34.15 -17.46
N ASN A 155 15.56 35.08 -17.55
CA ASN A 155 15.37 36.43 -18.09
C ASN A 155 16.73 37.14 -18.10
N ASP A 156 17.51 36.90 -19.15
CA ASP A 156 18.18 37.95 -19.94
C ASP A 156 19.04 37.27 -21.01
N SER A 157 18.54 37.31 -22.25
CA SER A 157 19.44 37.26 -23.41
C SER A 157 20.03 38.65 -23.60
N PRO A 158 21.27 38.71 -24.08
CA PRO A 158 21.43 39.27 -25.41
C PRO A 158 22.09 38.27 -26.37
N GLU A 159 21.64 38.35 -27.61
CA GLU A 159 22.06 37.60 -28.81
C GLU A 159 23.50 37.98 -29.27
N PRO A 160 24.07 37.38 -30.34
CA PRO A 160 25.30 36.60 -30.33
C PRO A 160 26.52 37.34 -30.89
N ALA A 161 27.73 36.83 -30.63
CA ALA A 161 28.94 37.26 -31.35
C ALA A 161 29.81 36.06 -31.74
N SER A 162 29.89 35.79 -33.04
CA SER A 162 30.89 34.95 -33.70
C SER A 162 32.28 35.60 -33.68
N PRO A 163 33.34 34.81 -33.92
CA PRO A 163 34.13 35.11 -35.12
C PRO A 163 34.46 33.86 -35.97
N ALA A 164 34.41 34.05 -37.29
CA ALA A 164 34.99 33.18 -38.33
C ALA A 164 36.50 33.53 -38.48
N SER A 165 37.44 32.76 -39.05
CA SER A 165 37.47 31.54 -39.88
C SER A 165 38.95 31.05 -39.98
N GLY A 166 39.21 29.75 -40.24
CA GLY A 166 40.55 29.27 -40.64
C GLY A 166 40.80 27.74 -40.60
N ARG A 167 40.33 27.03 -41.65
CA ARG A 167 40.60 25.63 -42.14
C ARG A 167 41.90 24.92 -41.67
N GLN A 168 41.97 23.58 -41.52
CA GLN A 168 41.76 22.52 -42.54
C GLN A 168 41.35 21.14 -41.94
N THR A 169 40.62 20.37 -42.75
CA THR A 169 40.17 18.98 -42.60
C THR A 169 41.29 17.94 -42.84
N PRO A 170 41.10 16.67 -42.41
CA PRO A 170 40.80 15.67 -43.43
C PRO A 170 39.66 14.69 -43.07
N THR A 171 39.05 14.22 -44.14
CA THR A 171 37.96 13.26 -44.34
C THR A 171 38.39 11.80 -44.23
N VAL A 172 37.54 10.95 -43.64
CA VAL A 172 37.33 9.51 -43.96
C VAL A 172 35.85 9.20 -43.65
N GLN A 173 34.92 9.34 -44.58
CA GLN A 173 34.37 8.33 -45.52
C GLN A 173 33.95 6.97 -44.94
N SER A 174 32.63 6.73 -45.05
CA SER A 174 31.91 5.44 -45.23
C SER A 174 32.04 4.39 -44.11
N ASP A 175 31.01 3.68 -43.68
CA ASP A 175 29.91 3.16 -44.47
C ASP A 175 28.71 2.75 -43.60
N SER A 176 27.58 2.74 -44.29
CA SER A 176 26.29 2.07 -44.08
C SER A 176 26.24 0.88 -43.11
N LEU A 177 25.08 0.71 -42.44
CA LEU A 177 24.22 -0.50 -42.40
C LEU A 177 23.17 -0.32 -41.26
N HIS A 178 21.92 -0.01 -41.59
CA HIS A 178 20.80 -0.95 -41.69
C HIS A 178 20.39 -1.70 -40.41
N ARG A 179 19.24 -1.26 -39.86
CA ARG A 179 18.01 -2.04 -39.54
C ARG A 179 18.19 -3.53 -39.24
N GLN A 180 17.75 -3.96 -38.05
CA GLN A 180 17.06 -5.22 -37.72
C GLN A 180 16.76 -5.21 -36.21
N THR A 181 15.52 -5.02 -35.73
CA THR A 181 14.45 -6.04 -35.63
C THR A 181 14.97 -7.47 -35.73
N GLY A 182 15.33 -8.03 -34.57
CA GLY A 182 15.59 -9.45 -34.36
C GLY A 182 14.59 -10.02 -33.37
N THR A 183 13.44 -10.47 -33.89
CA THR A 183 12.63 -11.51 -33.29
C THR A 183 13.42 -12.83 -33.27
N GLN A 184 13.08 -13.72 -32.33
CA GLN A 184 13.14 -15.19 -32.36
C GLN A 184 14.06 -15.84 -31.30
N PRO A 185 13.84 -17.12 -30.92
CA PRO A 185 12.67 -17.99 -31.09
C PRO A 185 12.18 -18.64 -29.78
N HIS A 186 10.97 -19.20 -29.86
CA HIS A 186 10.37 -20.12 -28.91
C HIS A 186 11.21 -21.38 -28.68
N THR A 187 11.32 -21.84 -27.44
CA THR A 187 11.40 -23.28 -27.14
C THR A 187 10.54 -23.68 -25.95
N SER A 188 9.72 -24.70 -26.24
CA SER A 188 9.09 -25.67 -25.35
C SER A 188 8.03 -25.22 -24.35
N GLY A 189 6.79 -25.46 -24.74
CA GLY A 189 5.61 -25.29 -23.91
C GLY A 189 5.50 -26.33 -22.79
N GLN A 190 5.03 -25.86 -21.65
CA GLN A 190 4.13 -26.64 -20.82
C GLN A 190 2.74 -26.02 -20.98
N LYS A 191 1.91 -26.70 -21.78
CA LYS A 191 0.47 -26.47 -21.76
C LYS A 191 0.02 -26.70 -20.33
N THR A 192 -0.34 -25.64 -19.61
CA THR A 192 -1.18 -25.79 -18.41
C THR A 192 -2.42 -26.53 -18.87
N GLN A 193 -2.52 -27.79 -18.47
CA GLN A 193 -3.74 -28.56 -18.69
C GLN A 193 -4.88 -27.75 -18.06
N PRO A 194 -6.04 -27.63 -18.73
CA PRO A 194 -7.18 -27.01 -18.09
C PRO A 194 -7.47 -27.82 -16.83
N VAL A 195 -7.25 -27.23 -15.66
CA VAL A 195 -7.72 -27.79 -14.40
C VAL A 195 -9.22 -27.84 -14.54
N ARG A 196 -9.73 -29.02 -14.87
CA ARG A 196 -11.14 -29.30 -15.01
C ARG A 196 -11.72 -29.03 -13.63
N SER A 197 -12.37 -27.87 -13.47
CA SER A 197 -13.04 -27.51 -12.24
C SER A 197 -13.93 -28.68 -11.86
N THR A 198 -13.64 -29.33 -10.73
CA THR A 198 -14.55 -30.33 -10.18
C THR A 198 -15.92 -29.68 -10.04
N PRO A 199 -17.02 -30.36 -10.38
CA PRO A 199 -18.37 -29.81 -10.25
C PRO A 199 -18.54 -29.24 -8.84
N ARG A 200 -19.04 -28.00 -8.74
CA ARG A 200 -19.37 -27.42 -7.44
C ARG A 200 -20.38 -28.35 -6.75
N PRO A 201 -20.18 -28.73 -5.48
CA PRO A 201 -21.08 -29.64 -4.78
C PRO A 201 -22.52 -29.13 -4.87
N GLY A 202 -23.44 -30.04 -5.13
CA GLY A 202 -24.88 -29.74 -5.13
C GLY A 202 -25.31 -29.23 -3.76
N ARG A 203 -26.32 -28.35 -3.72
CA ARG A 203 -26.81 -27.69 -2.49
C ARG A 203 -27.11 -28.67 -1.33
N ASN A 204 -27.49 -29.91 -1.63
CA ASN A 204 -27.82 -30.95 -0.66
C ASN A 204 -26.75 -32.03 -0.48
N GLU A 205 -25.64 -31.98 -1.20
CA GLU A 205 -24.55 -32.94 -1.10
C GLU A 205 -23.74 -32.76 0.19
N PRO A 206 -23.02 -33.79 0.67
CA PRO A 206 -22.10 -33.65 1.79
C PRO A 206 -21.06 -32.55 1.52
N CYS A 207 -20.80 -31.74 2.54
CA CYS A 207 -19.93 -30.59 2.40
C CYS A 207 -18.45 -31.02 2.37
N PRO A 208 -17.65 -30.57 1.37
CA PRO A 208 -16.27 -31.03 1.17
C PRO A 208 -15.28 -30.56 2.25
N CYS A 209 -15.69 -29.70 3.19
CA CYS A 209 -14.84 -29.28 4.32
C CYS A 209 -14.73 -30.31 5.45
N GLY A 210 -15.26 -31.53 5.28
CA GLY A 210 -15.19 -32.59 6.28
C GLY A 210 -16.18 -32.48 7.45
N SER A 211 -17.07 -31.48 7.44
CA SER A 211 -18.03 -31.24 8.55
C SER A 211 -19.14 -32.29 8.73
N GLY A 212 -19.32 -33.21 7.78
CA GLY A 212 -20.44 -34.18 7.77
C GLY A 212 -21.83 -33.57 7.48
N LEU A 213 -21.94 -32.26 7.28
CA LEU A 213 -23.20 -31.54 7.02
C LEU A 213 -23.45 -31.36 5.51
N LYS A 214 -24.72 -31.14 5.11
CA LYS A 214 -25.09 -30.78 3.72
C LYS A 214 -24.52 -29.40 3.35
N PHE A 215 -24.06 -29.21 2.10
CA PHE A 215 -23.38 -27.99 1.63
C PHE A 215 -24.16 -26.69 1.95
N LYS A 216 -25.49 -26.68 1.76
CA LYS A 216 -26.36 -25.53 2.10
C LYS A 216 -26.34 -25.10 3.55
N ARG A 217 -26.06 -26.02 4.48
CA ARG A 217 -26.05 -25.78 5.92
C ARG A 217 -24.66 -25.46 6.44
N CYS A 218 -23.61 -25.61 5.63
CA CYS A 218 -22.24 -25.46 6.06
C CYS A 218 -21.53 -24.28 5.37
N CYS A 219 -21.19 -24.41 4.08
CA CYS A 219 -20.31 -23.45 3.40
C CYS A 219 -21.04 -22.52 2.42
N LEU A 220 -22.32 -22.77 2.08
CA LEU A 220 -23.03 -22.00 1.03
C LEU A 220 -23.16 -20.48 1.30
N ASN A 221 -23.24 -20.06 2.57
CA ASN A 221 -23.41 -18.65 2.97
C ASN A 221 -22.22 -18.07 3.76
N LYS A 222 -21.05 -18.73 3.76
CA LYS A 222 -19.86 -18.23 4.46
C LYS A 222 -18.93 -17.53 3.45
N PRO A 223 -18.54 -16.25 3.67
CA PRO A 223 -17.86 -15.45 2.65
C PRO A 223 -16.36 -15.76 2.42
N GLN A 224 -15.87 -16.95 2.77
CA GLN A 224 -14.46 -17.30 2.60
C GLN A 224 -14.24 -18.80 2.67
N PHE A 225 -14.30 -19.47 1.52
CA PHE A 225 -13.67 -20.79 1.34
C PHE A 225 -13.16 -20.87 -0.09
N ALA A 226 -11.89 -20.52 -0.26
CA ALA A 226 -11.09 -21.04 -1.36
C ALA A 226 -10.95 -22.55 -1.14
N PHE A 227 -11.20 -23.33 -2.18
CA PHE A 227 -11.01 -24.78 -2.17
C PHE A 227 -9.52 -25.08 -2.09
N THR A 228 -8.99 -25.33 -0.89
CA THR A 228 -7.77 -26.12 -0.74
C THR A 228 -8.20 -27.57 -0.52
N ALA A 229 -8.08 -28.35 -1.60
CA ALA A 229 -8.24 -29.79 -1.52
C ALA A 229 -7.15 -30.34 -0.56
N ALA A 230 -7.59 -31.01 0.49
CA ALA A 230 -6.73 -31.91 1.23
C ALA A 230 -6.37 -33.07 0.28
N THR A 231 -5.11 -33.13 -0.12
CA THR A 231 -4.51 -34.31 -0.78
C THR A 231 -4.18 -35.33 0.33
N PRO A 232 -4.37 -36.64 0.09
CA PRO A 232 -4.18 -37.70 1.11
C PRO A 232 -2.77 -37.79 1.67
#